data_AF-A0A6J1MHZ7-F1
#
_entry.id   AF-A0A6J1MHZ7-F1
#
_cell.length_a   1.000
_cell.length_b   1.000
_cell.length_c   1.000
_cell.angle_alpha   90.00
_cell.angle_beta   90.00
_cell.angle_gamma   90.00
#
_symmetry.space_group_name_H-M   'P 1'
#
loop_
_entity.id
_entity.type
_entity.pdbx_description
1 polymer ?
#
loop_
_entity_poly.entity_id
_entity_poly.type
_entity_poly.pdbx_seq_one_letter_code
_entity_poly.pdbx_strand_id
1 'polypeptide(L)'
;MRVLTRNDLFNIMERSDSSTFIKKLEFMEREILNQYSENDQNIADVKQKLSIIRHQFKQKWAAARNTKARFLENNAEWLRGCVSLPKAGLSPGRPQKSFSDLSERSKRRKTKDIRSSDPDELTYATQMKLRETGKVDASQIVKNLTKSPKRARKYAAAMKKSIAEEEQDKSNKSKYLRALFMYTEAGLTQAQYEIVRETNPSFYPCYSILQKLKKECYPEIHHITETCAEVRVQNLMDHTAQRLILHIGEAGEQLSELEKQSLVLISKWGCDGSQQMQYKMKFENEADSDANIFQSSMVPLQLIYGPERKIVWQNPTPSSPRYCRPIRIRFIKETIDVTNEEIDYIKSQITALTKSEVNHFYIKHKMLFTMVDGKVCNAATHTKSTMRCYLCGATSSQFNDLEKMKPCIKENMEFGLSLLEIF
;
A
#
# COMPACT_ATOMS: atom_id res chain seq x y z
N MET A 1 16.47 -45.66 -0.32
CA MET A 1 17.21 -45.65 -1.61
C MET A 1 18.49 -46.46 -1.47
N ARG A 2 18.82 -47.28 -2.47
CA ARG A 2 20.08 -48.01 -2.63
C ARG A 2 20.95 -47.23 -3.60
N VAL A 3 22.20 -46.98 -3.22
CA VAL A 3 23.16 -46.24 -4.06
C VAL A 3 24.20 -47.23 -4.56
N LEU A 4 24.42 -47.26 -5.87
CA LEU A 4 25.42 -48.09 -6.55
C LEU A 4 26.27 -47.18 -7.44
N THR A 5 27.55 -47.46 -7.60
CA THR A 5 28.36 -46.75 -8.61
C THR A 5 28.10 -47.34 -10.00
N ARG A 6 28.32 -46.55 -11.05
CA ARG A 6 28.26 -47.08 -12.43
C ARG A 6 29.34 -48.13 -12.69
N ASN A 7 30.45 -48.08 -11.96
CA ASN A 7 31.46 -49.13 -11.97
C ASN A 7 30.93 -50.45 -11.42
N ASP A 8 30.11 -50.43 -10.36
CA ASP A 8 29.47 -51.64 -9.83
C ASP A 8 28.53 -52.27 -10.87
N LEU A 9 27.80 -51.43 -11.61
CA LEU A 9 26.94 -51.86 -12.71
C LEU A 9 27.76 -52.49 -13.85
N PHE A 10 28.89 -51.88 -14.22
CA PHE A 10 29.80 -52.42 -15.23
C PHE A 10 30.41 -53.76 -14.79
N ASN A 11 30.76 -53.91 -13.50
CA ASN A 11 31.25 -55.17 -12.95
C ASN A 11 30.18 -56.28 -12.99
N ILE A 12 28.91 -55.94 -12.78
CA ILE A 12 27.80 -56.89 -12.95
C ILE A 12 27.66 -57.32 -14.41
N MET A 13 27.80 -56.40 -15.37
CA MET A 13 27.77 -56.72 -16.81
C MET A 13 28.88 -57.71 -17.21
N GLU A 14 30.08 -57.56 -16.64
CA GLU A 14 31.23 -58.42 -16.96
C GLU A 14 31.12 -59.83 -16.41
N ARG A 15 30.20 -60.11 -15.48
CA ARG A 15 29.91 -61.48 -15.00
C ARG A 15 29.21 -62.35 -16.04
N SER A 16 28.76 -61.76 -17.15
CA SER A 16 28.12 -62.51 -18.24
C SER A 16 29.15 -63.06 -19.22
N ASP A 17 29.06 -64.35 -19.52
CA ASP A 17 29.87 -65.05 -20.54
C ASP A 17 29.52 -64.67 -22.00
N SER A 18 28.66 -63.67 -22.19
CA SER A 18 28.21 -63.25 -23.52
C SER A 18 29.28 -62.46 -24.28
N SER A 19 29.47 -62.77 -25.56
CA SER A 19 30.44 -62.08 -26.43
C SER A 19 30.02 -60.66 -26.84
N THR A 20 28.72 -60.30 -26.74
CA THR A 20 28.20 -59.00 -27.17
C THR A 20 27.83 -58.08 -26.00
N PHE A 21 28.24 -56.82 -26.09
CA PHE A 21 28.00 -55.80 -25.04
C PHE A 21 26.50 -55.56 -24.75
N ILE A 22 25.64 -55.71 -25.76
CA ILE A 22 24.18 -55.57 -25.61
C ILE A 22 23.62 -56.67 -24.71
N LYS A 23 24.04 -57.93 -24.90
CA LYS A 23 23.60 -59.05 -24.05
C LYS A 23 24.12 -58.91 -22.62
N LYS A 24 25.33 -58.36 -22.43
CA LYS A 24 25.87 -58.01 -21.10
C LYS A 24 25.02 -56.95 -20.38
N LEU A 25 24.49 -55.96 -21.10
CA LEU A 25 23.59 -54.95 -20.54
C LEU A 25 22.23 -55.54 -20.12
N GLU A 26 21.67 -56.44 -20.94
CA GLU A 26 20.42 -57.14 -20.62
C GLU A 26 20.58 -58.07 -19.41
N PHE A 27 21.74 -58.71 -19.28
CA PHE A 27 22.08 -59.51 -18.11
C PHE A 27 22.09 -58.68 -16.82
N MET A 28 22.74 -57.51 -16.85
CA MET A 28 22.77 -56.58 -15.71
C MET A 28 21.36 -56.10 -15.33
N GLU A 29 20.53 -55.77 -16.31
CA GLU A 29 19.14 -55.35 -16.07
C GLU A 29 18.33 -56.45 -15.37
N ARG A 30 18.46 -57.70 -15.83
CA ARG A 30 17.79 -58.85 -15.23
C ARG A 30 18.25 -59.12 -13.79
N GLU A 31 19.56 -59.06 -13.54
CA GLU A 31 20.12 -59.28 -12.20
C GLU A 31 19.64 -58.24 -11.18
N ILE A 32 19.49 -56.98 -11.61
CA ILE A 32 18.98 -55.92 -10.73
C ILE A 32 17.48 -56.08 -10.51
N LEU A 33 16.72 -56.48 -11.53
CA LEU A 33 15.28 -56.69 -11.42
C LEU A 33 14.91 -57.93 -10.60
N ASN A 34 15.74 -58.98 -10.58
CA ASN A 34 15.55 -60.17 -9.74
C ASN A 34 15.52 -59.85 -8.23
N GLN A 35 15.98 -58.67 -7.82
CA GLN A 35 15.96 -58.22 -6.42
C GLN A 35 14.64 -57.54 -6.02
N TYR A 36 13.69 -57.39 -6.95
CA TYR A 36 12.37 -56.83 -6.71
C TYR A 36 11.32 -57.91 -6.97
N SER A 37 10.36 -58.07 -6.04
CA SER A 37 9.20 -58.95 -6.24
C SER A 37 8.29 -58.38 -7.33
N GLU A 38 7.68 -59.21 -8.19
CA GLU A 38 6.85 -58.77 -9.34
C GLU A 38 5.77 -57.72 -9.02
N ASN A 39 5.30 -57.65 -7.77
CA ASN A 39 4.28 -56.71 -7.28
C ASN A 39 4.83 -55.42 -6.61
N ASP A 40 6.13 -55.14 -6.66
CA ASP A 40 6.70 -53.93 -6.04
C ASP A 40 6.37 -52.67 -6.89
N GLN A 41 5.69 -51.69 -6.27
CA GLN A 41 5.31 -50.42 -6.89
C GLN A 41 6.51 -49.66 -7.49
N ASN A 42 7.73 -49.91 -7.00
CA ASN A 42 8.94 -49.26 -7.48
C ASN A 42 9.53 -49.89 -8.75
N ILE A 43 9.04 -51.06 -9.21
CA ILE A 43 9.59 -51.74 -10.40
C ILE A 43 9.53 -50.86 -11.65
N ALA A 44 8.46 -50.08 -11.83
CA ALA A 44 8.31 -49.20 -12.98
C ALA A 44 9.38 -48.09 -12.99
N ASP A 45 9.63 -47.44 -11.85
CA ASP A 45 10.67 -46.41 -11.70
C ASP A 45 12.08 -47.01 -11.88
N VAL A 46 12.31 -48.22 -11.35
CA VAL A 46 13.58 -48.94 -11.52
C VAL A 46 13.82 -49.27 -13.00
N LYS A 47 12.83 -49.82 -13.72
CA LYS A 47 12.93 -50.11 -15.16
C LYS A 47 13.22 -48.85 -15.97
N GLN A 48 12.55 -47.74 -15.67
CA GLN A 48 12.79 -46.46 -16.34
C GLN A 48 14.22 -45.96 -16.12
N LYS A 49 14.71 -45.99 -14.87
CA LYS A 49 16.08 -45.58 -14.54
C LYS A 49 17.13 -46.48 -15.18
N LEU A 50 16.92 -47.80 -15.17
CA LEU A 50 17.80 -48.76 -15.84
C LEU A 50 17.84 -48.55 -17.36
N SER A 51 16.72 -48.20 -17.99
CA SER A 51 16.67 -47.88 -19.42
C SER A 51 17.54 -46.67 -19.78
N ILE A 52 17.49 -45.60 -18.97
CA ILE A 52 18.33 -44.40 -19.15
C ILE A 52 19.81 -44.77 -19.01
N ILE A 53 20.16 -45.53 -17.98
CA ILE A 53 21.54 -45.97 -17.73
C ILE A 53 22.04 -46.83 -18.89
N ARG A 54 21.22 -47.76 -19.38
CA ARG A 54 21.55 -48.62 -20.52
C ARG A 54 21.84 -47.80 -21.77
N HIS A 55 21.05 -46.75 -22.02
CA HIS A 55 21.29 -45.84 -23.14
C HIS A 55 22.64 -45.12 -22.99
N GLN A 56 22.97 -44.63 -21.80
CA GLN A 56 24.24 -43.97 -21.52
C GLN A 56 25.43 -44.93 -21.74
N PHE A 57 25.35 -46.17 -21.26
CA PHE A 57 26.38 -47.18 -21.51
C PHE A 57 26.55 -47.47 -23.01
N LYS A 58 25.46 -47.60 -23.77
CA LYS A 58 25.55 -47.80 -25.24
C LYS A 58 26.24 -46.64 -25.95
N GLN A 59 25.86 -45.40 -25.63
CA GLN A 59 26.48 -44.22 -26.25
C GLN A 59 27.98 -44.12 -25.94
N LYS A 60 28.36 -44.32 -24.67
CA LYS A 60 29.76 -44.24 -24.23
C LYS A 60 30.60 -45.40 -24.77
N TRP A 61 30.02 -46.59 -24.91
CA TRP A 61 30.67 -47.74 -25.53
C TRP A 61 30.95 -47.52 -27.03
N ALA A 62 29.98 -46.95 -27.75
CA ALA A 62 30.16 -46.57 -29.15
C ALA A 62 31.23 -45.48 -29.32
N ALA A 63 31.25 -44.46 -28.45
CA ALA A 63 32.28 -43.42 -28.45
C ALA A 63 33.69 -43.96 -28.17
N ALA A 64 33.80 -45.05 -27.41
CA ALA A 64 35.05 -45.78 -27.18
C ALA A 64 35.43 -46.74 -28.32
N ARG A 65 34.75 -46.66 -29.47
CA ARG A 65 34.92 -47.56 -30.64
C ARG A 65 34.83 -49.04 -30.25
N ASN A 66 33.90 -49.37 -29.35
CA ASN A 66 33.63 -50.73 -28.87
C ASN A 66 34.84 -51.44 -28.24
N THR A 67 35.83 -50.69 -27.76
CA THR A 67 37.06 -51.25 -27.18
C THR A 67 37.06 -51.06 -25.66
N LYS A 68 37.19 -52.16 -24.89
CA LYS A 68 37.08 -52.16 -23.42
C LYS A 68 38.10 -51.25 -22.74
N ALA A 69 39.37 -51.35 -23.12
CA ALA A 69 40.44 -50.55 -22.52
C ALA A 69 40.17 -49.04 -22.68
N ARG A 70 39.80 -48.63 -23.91
CA ARG A 70 39.46 -47.24 -24.23
C ARG A 70 38.20 -46.75 -23.52
N PHE A 71 37.22 -47.63 -23.28
CA PHE A 71 36.01 -47.26 -22.52
C PHE A 71 36.32 -46.95 -21.06
N LEU A 72 37.16 -47.78 -20.42
CA LEU A 72 37.54 -47.62 -19.01
C LEU A 72 38.38 -46.35 -18.81
N GLU A 73 39.31 -46.08 -19.71
CA GLU A 73 40.17 -44.88 -19.67
C GLU A 73 39.34 -43.60 -19.87
N ASN A 74 38.52 -43.54 -20.93
CA ASN A 74 37.78 -42.32 -21.29
C ASN A 74 36.61 -41.99 -20.35
N ASN A 75 36.14 -42.95 -19.55
CA ASN A 75 34.94 -42.78 -18.71
C ASN A 75 35.22 -43.06 -17.23
N ALA A 76 36.49 -43.04 -16.79
CA ALA A 76 36.88 -43.35 -15.42
C ALA A 76 36.13 -42.50 -14.37
N GLU A 77 36.03 -41.18 -14.57
CA GLU A 77 35.29 -40.30 -13.67
C GLU A 77 33.78 -40.56 -13.71
N TRP A 78 33.22 -40.82 -14.89
CA TRP A 78 31.80 -41.12 -15.06
C TRP A 78 31.41 -42.43 -14.38
N LEU A 79 32.28 -43.45 -14.43
CA LEU A 79 32.11 -44.73 -13.77
C LEU A 79 32.10 -44.62 -12.24
N ARG A 80 32.85 -43.67 -11.67
CA ARG A 80 32.82 -43.37 -10.22
C ARG A 80 31.51 -42.71 -9.76
N GLY A 81 30.72 -42.16 -10.69
CA GLY A 81 29.46 -41.52 -10.37
C GLY A 81 28.41 -42.51 -9.82
N CYS A 82 27.65 -42.05 -8.81
CA CYS A 82 26.63 -42.83 -8.15
C CYS A 82 25.28 -42.80 -8.89
N VAL A 83 24.53 -43.90 -8.75
CA VAL A 83 23.16 -44.10 -9.21
C VAL A 83 22.31 -44.51 -8.01
N SER A 84 21.23 -43.76 -7.76
CA SER A 84 20.25 -44.08 -6.72
C SER A 84 19.06 -44.84 -7.29
N LEU A 85 18.87 -46.08 -6.84
CA LEU A 85 17.67 -46.87 -7.09
C LEU A 85 16.78 -46.89 -5.84
N PRO A 86 15.44 -46.93 -5.97
CA PRO A 86 14.54 -47.20 -4.83
C PRO A 86 14.95 -48.47 -4.07
N LYS A 87 14.73 -48.53 -2.74
CA LYS A 87 14.91 -49.79 -1.99
C LYS A 87 13.60 -50.57 -2.11
N ALA A 88 13.68 -51.88 -2.33
CA ALA A 88 12.51 -52.75 -2.31
C ALA A 88 11.76 -52.61 -0.98
N GLY A 89 10.43 -52.47 -1.02
CA GLY A 89 9.56 -52.50 0.16
C GLY A 89 9.36 -51.21 0.98
N LEU A 90 9.84 -50.04 0.57
CA LEU A 90 9.57 -48.76 1.28
C LEU A 90 8.78 -47.78 0.40
N SER A 91 7.52 -47.56 0.74
CA SER A 91 6.64 -46.58 0.08
C SER A 91 6.67 -45.25 0.86
N PRO A 92 7.20 -44.14 0.30
CA PRO A 92 7.15 -42.84 0.97
C PRO A 92 5.72 -42.29 0.94
N GLY A 93 5.09 -42.17 2.12
CA GLY A 93 3.76 -41.60 2.25
C GLY A 93 3.67 -40.12 1.83
N ARG A 94 2.45 -39.65 1.59
CA ARG A 94 2.15 -38.27 1.18
C ARG A 94 2.56 -37.25 2.27
N PRO A 95 3.21 -36.12 1.91
CA PRO A 95 3.52 -35.04 2.85
C PRO A 95 2.27 -34.51 3.56
N GLN A 96 2.34 -34.37 4.88
CA GLN A 96 1.22 -33.88 5.70
C GLN A 96 1.25 -32.34 5.80
N LYS A 97 0.11 -31.70 5.54
CA LYS A 97 -0.11 -30.28 5.82
C LYS A 97 -0.40 -30.04 7.31
N SER A 98 -0.09 -28.83 7.79
CA SER A 98 -0.43 -28.35 9.13
C SER A 98 -1.96 -28.34 9.33
N PHE A 99 -2.44 -28.37 10.58
CA PHE A 99 -3.88 -28.44 10.84
C PHE A 99 -4.66 -27.20 10.35
N SER A 100 -4.05 -26.01 10.41
CA SER A 100 -4.65 -24.75 9.93
C SER A 100 -4.93 -24.79 8.43
N ASP A 101 -4.02 -25.40 7.66
CA ASP A 101 -4.01 -25.35 6.18
C ASP A 101 -4.80 -26.50 5.54
N LEU A 102 -5.49 -27.31 6.36
CA LEU A 102 -6.35 -28.39 5.90
C LEU A 102 -7.75 -27.89 5.56
N SER A 103 -8.38 -28.54 4.56
CA SER A 103 -9.80 -28.35 4.28
C SER A 103 -10.68 -28.87 5.43
N GLU A 104 -11.91 -28.35 5.54
CA GLU A 104 -12.87 -28.76 6.59
C GLU A 104 -13.11 -30.27 6.62
N ARG A 105 -13.25 -30.91 5.44
CA ARG A 105 -13.39 -32.38 5.36
C ARG A 105 -12.20 -33.09 5.99
N SER A 106 -10.99 -32.58 5.77
CA SER A 106 -9.75 -33.16 6.31
C SER A 106 -9.60 -32.92 7.81
N LYS A 107 -9.98 -31.72 8.31
CA LYS A 107 -10.03 -31.40 9.75
C LYS A 107 -11.00 -32.31 10.49
N ARG A 108 -12.22 -32.53 9.96
CA ARG A 108 -13.22 -33.45 10.53
C ARG A 108 -12.75 -34.90 10.61
N ARG A 109 -11.98 -35.34 9.59
CA ARG A 109 -11.39 -36.69 9.58
C ARG A 109 -10.27 -36.81 10.60
N LYS A 110 -9.35 -35.84 10.69
CA LYS A 110 -8.24 -35.87 11.65
C LYS A 110 -8.70 -35.75 13.12
N THR A 111 -9.80 -35.06 13.37
CA THR A 111 -10.37 -34.91 14.72
C THR A 111 -11.34 -36.03 15.10
N LYS A 112 -11.50 -37.07 14.27
CA LYS A 112 -12.46 -38.16 14.53
C LYS A 112 -12.21 -38.84 15.88
N ASP A 113 -10.96 -39.17 16.15
CA ASP A 113 -10.56 -39.87 17.38
C ASP A 113 -10.61 -38.97 18.62
N ILE A 114 -10.42 -37.66 18.43
CA ILE A 114 -10.57 -36.67 19.51
C ILE A 114 -12.06 -36.47 19.84
N ARG A 115 -12.94 -36.48 18.85
CA ARG A 115 -14.39 -36.30 19.05
C ARG A 115 -15.09 -37.49 19.71
N SER A 116 -14.42 -38.64 19.83
CA SER A 116 -14.95 -39.76 20.61
C SER A 116 -14.78 -39.60 22.11
N SER A 117 -13.96 -38.65 22.57
CA SER A 117 -13.82 -38.30 23.98
C SER A 117 -15.04 -37.55 24.51
N ASP A 118 -15.19 -37.55 25.82
CA ASP A 118 -16.30 -36.88 26.51
C ASP A 118 -16.24 -35.35 26.33
N PRO A 119 -17.39 -34.67 26.14
CA PRO A 119 -17.43 -33.21 25.97
C PRO A 119 -16.80 -32.42 27.13
N ASP A 120 -16.90 -32.89 28.37
CA ASP A 120 -16.32 -32.19 29.53
C ASP A 120 -14.80 -32.36 29.54
N GLU A 121 -14.29 -33.54 29.18
CA GLU A 121 -12.87 -33.82 29.01
C GLU A 121 -12.27 -32.92 27.91
N LEU A 122 -12.93 -32.83 26.76
CA LEU A 122 -12.52 -31.97 25.65
C LEU A 122 -12.55 -30.48 26.01
N THR A 123 -13.55 -30.06 26.78
CA THR A 123 -13.64 -28.68 27.26
C THR A 123 -12.52 -28.37 28.23
N TYR A 124 -12.22 -29.28 29.16
CA TYR A 124 -11.14 -29.11 30.13
C TYR A 124 -9.76 -29.08 29.45
N ALA A 125 -9.50 -29.99 28.50
CA ALA A 125 -8.29 -29.99 27.69
C ALA A 125 -8.12 -28.67 26.91
N THR A 126 -9.21 -28.15 26.33
CA THR A 126 -9.22 -26.85 25.64
C THR A 126 -8.89 -25.70 26.59
N GLN A 127 -9.46 -25.71 27.81
CA GLN A 127 -9.17 -24.70 28.83
C GLN A 127 -7.70 -24.69 29.23
N MET A 128 -7.06 -25.86 29.39
CA MET A 128 -5.65 -25.98 29.74
C MET A 128 -4.75 -25.46 28.62
N LYS A 129 -5.03 -25.82 27.36
CA LYS A 129 -4.24 -25.35 26.22
C LYS A 129 -4.35 -23.83 26.01
N LEU A 130 -5.53 -23.25 26.25
CA LEU A 130 -5.72 -21.79 26.19
C LEU A 130 -4.92 -21.06 27.28
N ARG A 131 -4.78 -21.64 28.49
CA ARG A 131 -3.96 -21.06 29.56
C ARG A 131 -2.47 -21.16 29.27
N GLU A 132 -2.02 -22.32 28.78
CA GLU A 132 -0.62 -22.54 28.38
C GLU A 132 -0.18 -21.56 27.29
N THR A 133 -1.10 -21.18 26.39
CA THR A 133 -0.85 -20.19 25.32
C THR A 133 -1.06 -18.73 25.76
N GLY A 134 -1.27 -18.47 27.05
CA GLY A 134 -1.45 -17.13 27.62
C GLY A 134 -2.85 -16.52 27.43
N LYS A 135 -3.80 -17.23 26.81
CA LYS A 135 -5.17 -16.78 26.54
C LYS A 135 -6.11 -17.08 27.73
N VAL A 136 -5.80 -16.48 28.87
CA VAL A 136 -6.50 -16.75 30.15
C VAL A 136 -7.99 -16.39 30.09
N ASP A 137 -8.34 -15.26 29.48
CA ASP A 137 -9.74 -14.82 29.36
C ASP A 137 -10.56 -15.77 28.49
N ALA A 138 -9.99 -16.24 27.38
CA ALA A 138 -10.64 -17.21 26.51
C ALA A 138 -10.91 -18.55 27.24
N SER A 139 -9.96 -19.00 28.06
CA SER A 139 -10.13 -20.18 28.93
C SER A 139 -11.31 -20.00 29.90
N GLN A 140 -11.43 -18.81 30.51
CA GLN A 140 -12.50 -18.50 31.44
C GLN A 140 -13.87 -18.43 30.75
N ILE A 141 -13.93 -17.93 29.51
CA ILE A 141 -15.16 -17.93 28.70
C ILE A 141 -15.59 -19.36 28.40
N VAL A 142 -14.69 -20.23 27.92
CA VAL A 142 -14.99 -21.65 27.65
C VAL A 142 -15.52 -22.35 28.90
N LYS A 143 -14.88 -22.14 30.06
CA LYS A 143 -15.34 -22.66 31.36
C LYS A 143 -16.74 -22.18 31.74
N ASN A 144 -17.08 -20.95 31.41
CA ASN A 144 -18.38 -20.37 31.73
C ASN A 144 -19.49 -20.84 30.77
N LEU A 145 -19.14 -21.18 29.53
CA LEU A 145 -20.08 -21.68 28.52
C LEU A 145 -20.62 -23.07 28.90
N THR A 146 -19.78 -23.94 29.47
CA THR A 146 -20.19 -25.30 29.86
C THR A 146 -21.01 -25.39 31.14
N LYS A 147 -20.97 -24.36 32.00
CA LYS A 147 -21.74 -24.35 33.26
C LYS A 147 -23.27 -24.23 33.08
N SER A 148 -23.75 -23.64 31.98
CA SER A 148 -25.19 -23.54 31.72
C SER A 148 -25.50 -23.13 30.27
N PRO A 149 -26.44 -23.81 29.58
CA PRO A 149 -26.91 -23.42 28.25
C PRO A 149 -27.49 -21.99 28.18
N LYS A 150 -28.05 -21.48 29.30
CA LYS A 150 -28.57 -20.11 29.38
C LYS A 150 -27.45 -19.06 29.30
N ARG A 151 -26.25 -19.40 29.79
CA ARG A 151 -25.08 -18.51 29.77
C ARG A 151 -24.54 -18.37 28.35
N ALA A 152 -24.47 -19.47 27.59
CA ALA A 152 -24.10 -19.45 26.17
C ALA A 152 -25.06 -18.55 25.34
N ARG A 153 -26.37 -18.65 25.58
CA ARG A 153 -27.35 -17.75 24.95
C ARG A 153 -27.12 -16.28 25.30
N LYS A 154 -26.76 -15.97 26.55
CA LYS A 154 -26.46 -14.59 26.98
C LYS A 154 -25.23 -14.02 26.26
N TYR A 155 -24.16 -14.80 26.12
CA TYR A 155 -22.98 -14.39 25.33
C TYR A 155 -23.32 -14.18 23.86
N ALA A 156 -24.07 -15.09 23.25
CA ALA A 156 -24.50 -14.96 21.85
C ALA A 156 -25.38 -13.73 21.63
N ALA A 157 -26.30 -13.42 22.55
CA ALA A 157 -27.15 -12.24 22.49
C ALA A 157 -26.34 -10.93 22.67
N ALA A 158 -25.39 -10.91 23.60
CA ALA A 158 -24.50 -9.76 23.81
C ALA A 158 -23.62 -9.50 22.58
N MET A 159 -23.06 -10.56 21.98
CA MET A 159 -22.22 -10.44 20.78
C MET A 159 -23.02 -10.01 19.54
N LYS A 160 -24.26 -10.52 19.38
CA LYS A 160 -25.15 -10.03 18.32
C LYS A 160 -25.53 -8.56 18.54
N LYS A 161 -25.77 -8.15 19.78
CA LYS A 161 -26.08 -6.77 20.14
C LYS A 161 -24.89 -5.84 19.84
N SER A 162 -23.67 -6.23 20.23
CA SER A 162 -22.47 -5.41 19.95
C SER A 162 -22.20 -5.29 18.44
N ILE A 163 -22.35 -6.38 17.68
CA ILE A 163 -22.21 -6.35 16.22
C ILE A 163 -23.26 -5.43 15.60
N ALA A 164 -24.53 -5.54 16.02
CA ALA A 164 -25.60 -4.67 15.54
C ALA A 164 -25.38 -3.20 15.91
N GLU A 165 -24.87 -2.92 17.11
CA GLU A 165 -24.51 -1.56 17.54
C GLU A 165 -23.36 -0.99 16.71
N GLU A 166 -22.31 -1.76 16.43
CA GLU A 166 -21.20 -1.35 15.56
C GLU A 166 -21.64 -1.10 14.11
N GLU A 167 -22.50 -1.97 13.55
CA GLU A 167 -23.06 -1.80 12.21
C GLU A 167 -23.97 -0.57 12.13
N GLN A 168 -24.77 -0.33 13.17
CA GLN A 168 -25.65 0.83 13.25
C GLN A 168 -24.86 2.14 13.43
N ASP A 169 -23.78 2.13 14.20
CA ASP A 169 -22.93 3.31 14.37
C ASP A 169 -22.17 3.67 13.09
N LYS A 170 -21.64 2.67 12.36
CA LYS A 170 -21.07 2.88 11.01
C LYS A 170 -22.08 3.44 10.02
N SER A 171 -23.29 2.88 10.01
CA SER A 171 -24.40 3.35 9.17
C SER A 171 -24.78 4.80 9.48
N ASN A 172 -24.92 5.13 10.77
CA ASN A 172 -25.20 6.48 11.24
C ASN A 172 -24.09 7.47 10.88
N LYS A 173 -22.81 7.10 11.04
CA LYS A 173 -21.68 7.95 10.69
C LYS A 173 -21.68 8.32 9.19
N SER A 174 -21.88 7.34 8.31
CA SER A 174 -21.99 7.56 6.86
C SER A 174 -23.15 8.51 6.52
N LYS A 175 -24.30 8.29 7.14
CA LYS A 175 -25.49 9.14 7.00
C LYS A 175 -25.24 10.57 7.45
N TYR A 176 -24.59 10.76 8.60
CA TYR A 176 -24.30 12.09 9.13
C TYR A 176 -23.25 12.84 8.30
N LEU A 177 -22.25 12.14 7.75
CA LEU A 177 -21.31 12.71 6.79
C LEU A 177 -22.02 13.16 5.51
N ARG A 178 -23.00 12.40 5.03
CA ARG A 178 -23.83 12.80 3.88
C ARG A 178 -24.68 14.03 4.17
N ALA A 179 -25.22 14.13 5.39
CA ALA A 179 -25.93 15.33 5.83
C ALA A 179 -24.99 16.55 5.94
N LEU A 180 -23.76 16.36 6.44
CA LEU A 180 -22.75 17.42 6.47
C LEU A 180 -22.39 17.89 5.07
N PHE A 181 -22.15 16.96 4.14
CA PHE A 181 -21.89 17.26 2.74
C PHE A 181 -23.03 18.09 2.12
N MET A 182 -24.28 17.66 2.27
CA MET A 182 -25.43 18.43 1.78
C MET A 182 -25.47 19.83 2.38
N TYR A 183 -25.31 19.93 3.71
CA TYR A 183 -25.29 21.20 4.42
C TYR A 183 -24.23 22.17 3.87
N THR A 184 -23.01 21.69 3.63
CA THR A 184 -21.91 22.52 3.11
C THR A 184 -22.08 22.87 1.64
N GLU A 185 -22.50 21.91 0.82
CA GLU A 185 -22.64 22.08 -0.63
C GLU A 185 -23.79 22.99 -1.01
N ALA A 186 -24.91 22.89 -0.29
CA ALA A 186 -26.06 23.75 -0.49
C ALA A 186 -25.89 25.15 0.15
N GLY A 187 -24.78 25.41 0.84
CA GLY A 187 -24.50 26.71 1.47
C GLY A 187 -25.52 27.09 2.53
N LEU A 188 -26.07 26.12 3.27
CA LEU A 188 -27.16 26.37 4.21
C LEU A 188 -26.67 27.07 5.47
N THR A 189 -27.45 28.03 5.95
CA THR A 189 -27.33 28.55 7.31
C THR A 189 -27.82 27.50 8.33
N GLN A 190 -27.44 27.66 9.60
CA GLN A 190 -27.93 26.78 10.67
C GLN A 190 -29.47 26.81 10.75
N ALA A 191 -30.09 27.98 10.63
CA ALA A 191 -31.54 28.11 10.67
C ALA A 191 -32.23 27.38 9.51
N GLN A 192 -31.72 27.54 8.28
CA GLN A 192 -32.23 26.82 7.11
C GLN A 192 -32.08 25.30 7.27
N TYR A 193 -30.97 24.85 7.84
CA TYR A 193 -30.75 23.43 8.09
C TYR A 193 -31.74 22.85 9.11
N GLU A 194 -32.01 23.55 10.20
CA GLU A 194 -32.96 23.08 11.21
C GLU A 194 -34.39 22.99 10.63
N ILE A 195 -34.79 23.92 9.76
CA ILE A 195 -36.06 23.84 9.00
C ILE A 195 -36.08 22.58 8.12
N VAL A 196 -35.01 22.30 7.37
CA VAL A 196 -34.92 21.08 6.54
C VAL A 196 -34.96 19.83 7.42
N ARG A 197 -34.31 19.85 8.57
CA ARG A 197 -34.31 18.73 9.51
C ARG A 197 -35.70 18.40 10.04
N GLU A 198 -36.55 19.40 10.31
CA GLU A 198 -37.93 19.19 10.76
C GLU A 198 -38.74 18.34 9.78
N THR A 199 -38.43 18.40 8.48
CA THR A 199 -39.10 17.57 7.45
C THR A 199 -38.75 16.09 7.56
N ASN A 200 -37.53 15.76 8.03
CA ASN A 200 -37.10 14.38 8.23
C ASN A 200 -36.03 14.26 9.34
N PRO A 201 -36.44 14.25 10.63
CA PRO A 201 -35.52 14.21 11.77
C PRO A 201 -34.75 12.89 11.87
N SER A 202 -35.27 11.82 11.25
CA SER A 202 -34.55 10.55 11.17
C SER A 202 -33.35 10.70 10.25
N PHE A 203 -33.50 11.34 9.08
CA PHE A 203 -32.43 11.46 8.10
C PHE A 203 -31.38 12.51 8.49
N TYR A 204 -31.83 13.68 8.94
CA TYR A 204 -30.98 14.82 9.26
C TYR A 204 -30.64 14.86 10.76
N PRO A 205 -29.38 14.67 11.15
CA PRO A 205 -28.98 14.79 12.55
C PRO A 205 -29.15 16.22 13.05
N CYS A 206 -29.22 16.41 14.38
CA CYS A 206 -29.19 17.76 14.95
C CYS A 206 -27.89 18.49 14.60
N TYR A 207 -27.94 19.83 14.56
CA TYR A 207 -26.78 20.62 14.18
C TYR A 207 -25.54 20.39 15.06
N SER A 208 -25.72 20.05 16.34
CA SER A 208 -24.60 19.75 17.24
C SER A 208 -23.79 18.53 16.80
N ILE A 209 -24.40 17.54 16.14
CA ILE A 209 -23.69 16.42 15.51
C ILE A 209 -22.92 16.90 14.28
N LEU A 210 -23.54 17.72 13.42
CA LEU A 210 -22.82 18.30 12.28
C LEU A 210 -21.63 19.15 12.73
N GLN A 211 -21.77 19.90 13.81
CA GLN A 211 -20.70 20.72 14.37
C GLN A 211 -19.52 19.85 14.84
N LYS A 212 -19.77 18.69 15.46
CA LYS A 212 -18.72 17.74 15.83
C LYS A 212 -18.00 17.20 14.59
N LEU A 213 -18.75 16.78 13.57
CA LEU A 213 -18.18 16.28 12.31
C LEU A 213 -17.40 17.36 11.54
N LYS A 214 -17.84 18.62 11.60
CA LYS A 214 -17.07 19.75 11.04
C LYS A 214 -15.73 19.89 11.73
N LYS A 215 -15.70 19.82 13.07
CA LYS A 215 -14.47 19.92 13.86
C LYS A 215 -13.48 18.79 13.52
N GLU A 216 -13.97 17.58 13.24
CA GLU A 216 -13.13 16.46 12.77
C GLU A 216 -12.49 16.70 11.39
N CYS A 217 -12.96 17.70 10.63
CA CYS A 217 -12.42 18.07 9.32
C CYS A 217 -11.47 19.29 9.37
N TYR A 218 -11.27 19.88 10.55
CA TYR A 218 -10.39 21.03 10.72
C TYR A 218 -8.96 20.58 10.97
N PRO A 219 -7.97 21.13 10.25
CA PRO A 219 -6.59 20.96 10.64
C PRO A 219 -6.34 21.64 11.99
N GLU A 220 -5.26 21.25 12.66
CA GLU A 220 -4.82 21.94 13.87
C GLU A 220 -4.43 23.39 13.53
N ILE A 221 -5.23 24.34 14.01
CA ILE A 221 -5.04 25.77 13.76
C ILE A 221 -3.86 26.25 14.59
N HIS A 222 -2.96 27.03 13.98
CA HIS A 222 -1.78 27.53 14.68
C HIS A 222 -2.07 28.82 15.44
N HIS A 223 -2.66 29.81 14.77
CA HIS A 223 -2.83 31.13 15.32
C HIS A 223 -4.05 31.83 14.70
N ILE A 224 -4.86 32.47 15.54
CA ILE A 224 -6.00 33.32 15.13
C ILE A 224 -5.91 34.61 15.93
N THR A 225 -5.99 35.73 15.22
CA THR A 225 -6.07 37.11 15.71
C THR A 225 -7.14 37.85 14.93
N GLU A 226 -7.37 39.12 15.28
CA GLU A 226 -8.31 39.97 14.54
C GLU A 226 -7.90 40.19 13.08
N THR A 227 -6.60 40.19 12.77
CA THR A 227 -6.06 40.52 11.44
C THR A 227 -5.44 39.33 10.72
N CYS A 228 -5.31 38.17 11.36
CA CYS A 228 -4.64 37.01 10.77
C CYS A 228 -5.21 35.70 11.30
N ALA A 229 -5.43 34.74 10.41
CA ALA A 229 -5.67 33.33 10.75
C ALA A 229 -4.70 32.46 9.95
N GLU A 230 -3.98 31.56 10.64
CA GLU A 230 -2.99 30.69 9.99
C GLU A 230 -2.96 29.27 10.53
N VAL A 231 -2.59 28.37 9.63
CA VAL A 231 -2.28 26.96 9.87
C VAL A 231 -0.85 26.73 9.41
N ARG A 232 -0.04 26.03 10.21
CA ARG A 232 1.31 25.63 9.79
C ARG A 232 1.23 24.73 8.56
N VAL A 233 2.15 24.91 7.62
CA VAL A 233 2.16 24.10 6.38
C VAL A 233 2.24 22.61 6.71
N GLN A 234 3.05 22.21 7.69
CA GLN A 234 3.14 20.82 8.15
C GLN A 234 1.77 20.28 8.60
N ASN A 235 1.08 20.97 9.51
CA ASN A 235 -0.23 20.57 10.02
C ASN A 235 -1.27 20.44 8.91
N LEU A 236 -1.25 21.36 7.94
CA LEU A 236 -2.16 21.32 6.80
C LEU A 236 -1.87 20.13 5.88
N MET A 237 -0.59 19.86 5.61
CA MET A 237 -0.15 18.74 4.77
C MET A 237 -0.43 17.38 5.43
N ASP A 238 -0.17 17.24 6.73
CA ASP A 238 -0.49 16.05 7.51
C ASP A 238 -1.99 15.76 7.51
N HIS A 239 -2.80 16.79 7.78
CA HIS A 239 -4.25 16.66 7.69
C HIS A 239 -4.70 16.32 6.27
N THR A 240 -4.11 16.93 5.23
CA THR A 240 -4.45 16.61 3.82
C THR A 240 -4.16 15.14 3.53
N ALA A 241 -2.97 14.68 3.90
CA ALA A 241 -2.52 13.31 3.72
C ALA A 241 -3.47 12.33 4.45
N GLN A 242 -3.82 12.61 5.70
CA GLN A 242 -4.75 11.80 6.47
C GLN A 242 -6.11 11.68 5.78
N ARG A 243 -6.68 12.80 5.32
CA ARG A 243 -7.97 12.81 4.62
C ARG A 243 -7.90 12.08 3.28
N LEU A 244 -6.79 12.17 2.55
CA LEU A 244 -6.59 11.44 1.29
C LEU A 244 -6.47 9.93 1.52
N ILE A 245 -5.72 9.49 2.54
CA ILE A 245 -5.61 8.06 2.88
C ILE A 245 -6.98 7.49 3.29
N LEU A 246 -7.76 8.23 4.07
CA LEU A 246 -9.14 7.85 4.39
C LEU A 246 -10.04 7.79 3.16
N HIS A 247 -9.83 8.68 2.18
CA HIS A 247 -10.62 8.72 0.94
C HIS A 247 -10.31 7.53 0.01
N ILE A 248 -9.04 7.16 -0.16
CA ILE A 248 -8.67 6.00 -0.98
C ILE A 248 -9.07 4.67 -0.34
N GLY A 249 -9.19 4.63 1.00
CA GLY A 249 -9.76 3.49 1.74
C GLY A 249 -9.14 2.15 1.34
N GLU A 250 -10.00 1.19 0.96
CA GLU A 250 -9.62 -0.16 0.55
C GLU A 250 -8.63 -0.18 -0.63
N ALA A 251 -8.68 0.81 -1.54
CA ALA A 251 -7.72 0.90 -2.65
C ALA A 251 -6.29 1.18 -2.15
N GLY A 252 -6.15 1.88 -1.01
CA GLY A 252 -4.87 2.08 -0.35
C GLY A 252 -4.31 0.82 0.29
N GLU A 253 -5.17 -0.09 0.77
CA GLU A 253 -4.74 -1.36 1.39
C GLU A 253 -4.11 -2.33 0.38
N GLN A 254 -4.49 -2.22 -0.89
CA GLN A 254 -3.95 -3.02 -1.99
C GLN A 254 -2.51 -2.66 -2.37
N LEU A 255 -1.99 -1.53 -1.87
CA LEU A 255 -0.59 -1.16 -2.07
C LEU A 255 0.34 -2.10 -1.30
N SER A 256 1.45 -2.46 -1.93
CA SER A 256 2.54 -3.17 -1.27
C SER A 256 3.19 -2.31 -0.17
N GLU A 257 3.87 -2.96 0.78
CA GLU A 257 4.54 -2.25 1.88
C GLU A 257 5.61 -1.26 1.37
N LEU A 258 6.29 -1.59 0.28
CA LEU A 258 7.25 -0.69 -0.38
C LEU A 258 6.55 0.56 -0.95
N GLU A 259 5.38 0.37 -1.57
CA GLU A 259 4.57 1.47 -2.08
C GLU A 259 4.11 2.41 -0.97
N LYS A 260 3.61 1.85 0.14
CA LYS A 260 3.16 2.63 1.31
C LYS A 260 4.27 3.47 1.92
N GLN A 261 5.52 3.01 1.88
CA GLN A 261 6.67 3.72 2.46
C GLN A 261 7.27 4.83 1.59
N SER A 262 6.91 4.90 0.30
CA SER A 262 7.53 5.81 -0.66
C SER A 262 6.53 6.65 -1.46
N LEU A 263 5.43 7.04 -0.82
CA LEU A 263 4.44 7.92 -1.44
C LEU A 263 4.92 9.36 -1.49
N VAL A 264 4.54 10.08 -2.53
CA VAL A 264 4.79 11.51 -2.72
C VAL A 264 3.49 12.22 -3.03
N LEU A 265 3.09 13.15 -2.15
CA LEU A 265 1.98 14.06 -2.40
C LEU A 265 2.50 15.32 -3.09
N ILE A 266 2.15 15.47 -4.36
CA ILE A 266 2.43 16.66 -5.16
C ILE A 266 1.28 17.64 -4.98
N SER A 267 1.61 18.85 -4.55
CA SER A 267 0.66 19.96 -4.38
C SER A 267 1.19 21.20 -5.08
N LYS A 268 0.30 22.08 -5.51
CA LYS A 268 0.65 23.45 -5.92
C LYS A 268 0.21 24.43 -4.84
N TRP A 269 0.87 25.57 -4.74
CA TRP A 269 0.53 26.62 -3.80
C TRP A 269 0.84 27.99 -4.38
N GLY A 270 0.29 29.02 -3.75
CA GLY A 270 0.54 30.41 -4.10
C GLY A 270 -0.17 31.37 -3.15
N CYS A 271 -0.16 32.65 -3.50
CA CYS A 271 -0.78 33.72 -2.74
C CYS A 271 -1.43 34.74 -3.66
N ASP A 272 -2.49 35.38 -3.18
CA ASP A 272 -3.26 36.38 -3.93
C ASP A 272 -3.87 37.42 -2.98
N GLY A 273 -4.10 38.62 -3.52
CA GLY A 273 -4.68 39.76 -2.83
C GLY A 273 -6.04 40.15 -3.40
N SER A 274 -7.00 40.50 -2.53
CA SER A 274 -8.31 41.00 -2.93
C SER A 274 -8.81 42.10 -2.01
N GLN A 275 -9.76 42.89 -2.48
CA GLN A 275 -10.43 43.94 -1.70
C GLN A 275 -11.77 43.41 -1.20
N GLN A 276 -12.20 43.88 -0.02
CA GLN A 276 -13.52 43.55 0.53
C GLN A 276 -14.19 44.75 1.19
N MET A 277 -15.49 44.60 1.49
CA MET A 277 -16.25 45.57 2.27
C MET A 277 -15.78 45.54 3.72
N GLN A 278 -15.53 46.73 4.28
CA GLN A 278 -15.12 46.88 5.67
C GLN A 278 -16.30 46.68 6.63
N TYR A 279 -16.06 45.96 7.71
CA TYR A 279 -17.02 45.87 8.81
C TYR A 279 -16.90 47.08 9.73
N LYS A 280 -18.00 47.43 10.40
CA LYS A 280 -18.04 48.51 11.41
C LYS A 280 -17.62 48.03 12.80
N MET A 281 -16.71 47.07 12.88
CA MET A 281 -16.15 46.57 14.14
C MET A 281 -14.87 47.33 14.46
N LYS A 282 -14.61 47.56 15.75
CA LYS A 282 -13.37 48.19 16.20
C LYS A 282 -12.29 47.12 16.31
N PHE A 283 -11.11 47.42 15.78
CA PHE A 283 -9.89 46.66 16.03
C PHE A 283 -9.24 47.12 17.34
N GLU A 284 -8.44 46.25 17.94
CA GLU A 284 -7.58 46.60 19.08
C GLU A 284 -6.58 47.72 18.70
N ASN A 285 -6.10 47.72 17.46
CA ASN A 285 -5.20 48.73 16.92
C ASN A 285 -5.93 49.62 15.89
N GLU A 286 -5.91 50.94 16.08
CA GLU A 286 -6.59 51.89 15.20
C GLU A 286 -6.02 51.96 13.77
N ALA A 287 -4.79 51.47 13.56
CA ALA A 287 -4.17 51.40 12.23
C ALA A 287 -4.63 50.18 11.41
N ASP A 288 -5.25 49.18 12.05
CA ASP A 288 -5.66 47.95 11.39
C ASP A 288 -6.96 48.14 10.58
N SER A 289 -7.10 47.36 9.51
CA SER A 289 -8.23 47.46 8.58
C SER A 289 -8.46 46.14 7.87
N ASP A 290 -9.73 45.76 7.75
CA ASP A 290 -10.20 44.61 6.98
C ASP A 290 -10.48 44.93 5.50
N ALA A 291 -10.15 46.13 5.00
CA ALA A 291 -10.45 46.52 3.62
C ALA A 291 -9.81 45.61 2.54
N ASN A 292 -8.68 44.98 2.87
CA ASN A 292 -7.94 44.14 1.95
C ASN A 292 -7.69 42.78 2.60
N ILE A 293 -7.82 41.71 1.82
CA ILE A 293 -7.46 40.36 2.19
C ILE A 293 -6.23 39.96 1.37
N PHE A 294 -5.25 39.38 2.04
CA PHE A 294 -4.15 38.68 1.40
C PHE A 294 -4.13 37.23 1.90
N GLN A 295 -4.18 36.28 0.97
CA GLN A 295 -4.35 34.87 1.30
C GLN A 295 -3.30 34.02 0.60
N SER A 296 -2.65 33.12 1.35
CA SER A 296 -1.86 32.01 0.82
C SER A 296 -2.64 30.71 0.90
N SER A 297 -2.52 29.87 -0.14
CA SER A 297 -3.31 28.64 -0.29
C SER A 297 -2.55 27.56 -1.03
N MET A 298 -2.98 26.31 -0.84
CA MET A 298 -2.45 25.14 -1.53
C MET A 298 -3.58 24.29 -2.13
N VAL A 299 -3.27 23.54 -3.18
CA VAL A 299 -4.15 22.55 -3.80
C VAL A 299 -3.40 21.23 -3.96
N PRO A 300 -3.93 20.09 -3.44
CA PRO A 300 -3.32 18.80 -3.69
C PRO A 300 -3.63 18.37 -5.13
N LEU A 301 -2.61 17.91 -5.86
CA LEU A 301 -2.72 17.55 -7.27
C LEU A 301 -2.74 16.04 -7.45
N GLN A 302 -1.71 15.36 -6.94
CA GLN A 302 -1.51 13.93 -7.17
C GLN A 302 -0.83 13.27 -5.97
N LEU A 303 -1.25 12.06 -5.64
CA LEU A 303 -0.53 11.14 -4.77
C LEU A 303 0.08 10.06 -5.66
N ILE A 304 1.40 9.94 -5.64
CA ILE A 304 2.13 8.99 -6.49
C ILE A 304 3.06 8.10 -5.68
N TYR A 305 3.38 6.92 -6.20
CA TYR A 305 4.51 6.12 -5.75
C TYR A 305 5.79 6.64 -6.40
N GLY A 306 6.74 7.14 -5.60
CA GLY A 306 7.91 7.90 -6.07
C GLY A 306 8.80 7.19 -7.11
N PRO A 307 9.18 5.92 -6.92
CA PRO A 307 10.09 5.19 -7.81
C PRO A 307 9.55 4.97 -9.22
N GLU A 308 8.28 4.57 -9.35
CA GLU A 308 7.67 4.21 -10.64
C GLU A 308 6.69 5.27 -11.16
N ARG A 309 6.50 6.36 -10.42
CA ARG A 309 5.51 7.43 -10.70
C ARG A 309 4.08 6.91 -10.93
N LYS A 310 3.75 5.76 -10.35
CA LYS A 310 2.40 5.20 -10.37
C LYS A 310 1.45 6.13 -9.62
N ILE A 311 0.36 6.54 -10.26
CA ILE A 311 -0.65 7.42 -9.68
C ILE A 311 -1.57 6.61 -8.77
N VAL A 312 -1.64 6.99 -7.50
CA VAL A 312 -2.55 6.41 -6.50
C VAL A 312 -3.82 7.24 -6.39
N TRP A 313 -3.69 8.57 -6.48
CA TRP A 313 -4.82 9.49 -6.52
C TRP A 313 -4.48 10.70 -7.39
N GLN A 314 -5.48 11.23 -8.08
CA GLN A 314 -5.37 12.44 -8.88
C GLN A 314 -6.59 13.32 -8.64
N ASN A 315 -6.34 14.60 -8.44
CA ASN A 315 -7.38 15.60 -8.32
C ASN A 315 -8.16 15.69 -9.65
N PRO A 316 -9.49 15.43 -9.65
CA PRO A 316 -10.29 15.47 -10.87
C PRO A 316 -10.51 16.89 -11.38
N THR A 317 -10.44 17.90 -10.52
CA THR A 317 -10.70 19.32 -10.85
C THR A 317 -9.65 20.24 -10.21
N PRO A 318 -8.39 20.21 -10.66
CA PRO A 318 -7.26 20.90 -10.03
C PRO A 318 -7.34 22.44 -10.10
N SER A 319 -8.24 23.00 -10.90
CA SER A 319 -8.53 24.44 -10.97
C SER A 319 -9.78 24.85 -10.19
N SER A 320 -10.49 23.90 -9.56
CA SER A 320 -11.68 24.21 -8.76
C SER A 320 -11.28 24.77 -7.39
N PRO A 321 -12.02 25.78 -6.89
CA PRO A 321 -11.81 26.28 -5.52
C PRO A 321 -12.10 25.21 -4.45
N ARG A 322 -12.84 24.14 -4.78
CA ARG A 322 -13.21 23.06 -3.85
C ARG A 322 -12.02 22.31 -3.24
N TYR A 323 -10.90 22.25 -3.96
CA TYR A 323 -9.66 21.63 -3.48
C TYR A 323 -8.63 22.65 -2.99
N CYS A 324 -8.96 23.94 -3.03
CA CYS A 324 -8.10 25.01 -2.55
C CYS A 324 -8.20 25.10 -1.03
N ARG A 325 -7.11 24.79 -0.35
CA ARG A 325 -7.01 24.81 1.11
C ARG A 325 -6.24 26.07 1.55
N PRO A 326 -6.85 26.95 2.36
CA PRO A 326 -6.16 28.13 2.87
C PRO A 326 -5.06 27.72 3.85
N ILE A 327 -3.90 28.38 3.74
CA ILE A 327 -2.78 28.25 4.68
C ILE A 327 -2.86 29.41 5.67
N ARG A 328 -2.89 30.64 5.15
CA ARG A 328 -2.91 31.87 5.93
C ARG A 328 -3.78 32.91 5.25
N ILE A 329 -4.58 33.61 6.05
CA ILE A 329 -5.44 34.72 5.63
C ILE A 329 -5.07 35.91 6.50
N ARG A 330 -4.80 37.06 5.88
CA ARG A 330 -4.40 38.30 6.54
C ARG A 330 -5.24 39.46 6.04
N PHE A 331 -5.59 40.37 6.93
CA PHE A 331 -6.15 41.67 6.58
C PHE A 331 -5.03 42.68 6.34
N ILE A 332 -4.47 42.63 5.13
CA ILE A 332 -3.38 43.50 4.71
C ILE A 332 -3.46 43.74 3.21
N LYS A 333 -3.05 44.93 2.78
CA LYS A 333 -2.95 45.25 1.36
C LYS A 333 -1.79 44.51 0.72
N GLU A 334 -2.05 43.90 -0.42
CA GLU A 334 -1.01 43.28 -1.24
C GLU A 334 -0.01 44.33 -1.74
N THR A 335 1.25 44.15 -1.39
CA THR A 335 2.40 44.97 -1.79
C THR A 335 3.57 44.06 -2.12
N ILE A 336 4.60 44.58 -2.81
CA ILE A 336 5.80 43.80 -3.18
C ILE A 336 6.46 43.21 -1.92
N ASP A 337 6.57 44.00 -0.84
CA ASP A 337 7.20 43.57 0.40
C ASP A 337 6.38 42.49 1.10
N VAL A 338 5.06 42.66 1.20
CA VAL A 338 4.16 41.66 1.80
C VAL A 338 4.17 40.35 1.01
N THR A 339 4.19 40.43 -0.32
CA THR A 339 4.26 39.25 -1.19
C THR A 339 5.57 38.50 -0.99
N ASN A 340 6.71 39.20 -0.98
CA ASN A 340 8.01 38.57 -0.76
C ASN A 340 8.15 37.99 0.67
N GLU A 341 7.69 38.72 1.69
CA GLU A 341 7.62 38.22 3.07
C GLU A 341 6.85 36.91 3.16
N GLU A 342 5.66 36.84 2.55
CA GLU A 342 4.84 35.63 2.59
C GLU A 342 5.46 34.48 1.80
N ILE A 343 6.08 34.76 0.64
CA ILE A 343 6.81 33.76 -0.14
C ILE A 343 7.94 33.16 0.69
N ASP A 344 8.77 33.99 1.31
CA ASP A 344 9.90 33.54 2.13
C ASP A 344 9.41 32.79 3.36
N TYR A 345 8.36 33.28 4.01
CA TYR A 345 7.72 32.62 5.15
C TYR A 345 7.25 31.21 4.80
N ILE A 346 6.49 31.04 3.72
CA ILE A 346 5.99 29.72 3.31
C ILE A 346 7.11 28.83 2.77
N LYS A 347 8.05 29.36 1.98
CA LYS A 347 9.22 28.60 1.50
C LYS A 347 10.06 28.06 2.66
N SER A 348 10.27 28.85 3.72
CA SER A 348 11.00 28.39 4.91
C SER A 348 10.32 27.19 5.59
N GLN A 349 8.99 27.22 5.70
CA GLN A 349 8.20 26.10 6.22
C GLN A 349 8.26 24.89 5.30
N ILE A 350 8.21 25.09 3.98
CA ILE A 350 8.32 24.02 2.99
C ILE A 350 9.69 23.32 3.08
N THR A 351 10.78 24.07 3.26
CA THR A 351 12.12 23.50 3.46
C THR A 351 12.21 22.67 4.73
N ALA A 352 11.47 23.04 5.77
CA ALA A 352 11.40 22.30 7.04
C ALA A 352 10.39 21.14 7.04
N LEU A 353 9.63 20.91 5.96
CA LEU A 353 8.60 19.88 5.91
C LEU A 353 9.17 18.47 6.11
N THR A 354 8.53 17.72 7.01
CA THR A 354 8.76 16.30 7.22
C THR A 354 7.69 15.46 6.53
N LYS A 355 7.96 14.16 6.37
CA LYS A 355 6.98 13.21 5.83
C LYS A 355 5.81 13.07 6.80
N SER A 356 4.59 12.94 6.28
CA SER A 356 3.43 12.52 7.09
C SER A 356 3.46 11.01 7.31
N GLU A 357 3.13 10.59 8.52
CA GLU A 357 2.88 9.18 8.86
C GLU A 357 1.40 8.98 9.20
N VAL A 358 0.70 8.16 8.41
CA VAL A 358 -0.72 7.88 8.60
C VAL A 358 -0.95 6.39 8.39
N ASN A 359 -1.37 5.63 9.39
CA ASN A 359 -1.74 4.20 9.25
C ASN A 359 -0.70 3.36 8.46
N HIS A 360 0.60 3.53 8.75
CA HIS A 360 1.74 2.91 8.05
C HIS A 360 2.04 3.43 6.63
N PHE A 361 1.32 4.45 6.16
CA PHE A 361 1.66 5.19 4.95
C PHE A 361 2.63 6.32 5.30
N TYR A 362 3.75 6.39 4.57
CA TYR A 362 4.73 7.46 4.67
C TYR A 362 4.68 8.31 3.42
N ILE A 363 4.27 9.58 3.59
CA ILE A 363 3.98 10.47 2.48
C ILE A 363 4.96 11.63 2.54
N LYS A 364 5.83 11.73 1.54
CA LYS A 364 6.68 12.89 1.32
C LYS A 364 5.88 14.00 0.61
N HIS A 365 6.11 15.24 1.01
CA HIS A 365 5.44 16.39 0.41
C HIS A 365 6.32 17.05 -0.65
N LYS A 366 5.72 17.38 -1.79
CA LYS A 366 6.34 18.21 -2.83
C LYS A 366 5.39 19.34 -3.19
N MET A 367 5.77 20.56 -2.84
CA MET A 367 4.95 21.76 -3.07
C MET A 367 5.56 22.60 -4.20
N LEU A 368 4.74 22.95 -5.19
CA LEU A 368 5.11 23.72 -6.38
C LEU A 368 4.52 25.13 -6.29
N PHE A 369 5.36 26.16 -6.37
CA PHE A 369 4.90 27.56 -6.30
C PHE A 369 4.44 28.04 -7.69
N THR A 370 3.27 27.58 -8.11
CA THR A 370 2.74 27.81 -9.47
C THR A 370 1.33 28.40 -9.49
N MET A 371 0.71 28.63 -8.33
CA MET A 371 -0.57 29.35 -8.25
C MET A 371 -0.33 30.84 -8.06
N VAL A 372 0.37 31.44 -9.01
CA VAL A 372 0.82 32.83 -8.93
C VAL A 372 0.36 33.59 -10.17
N ASP A 373 0.04 34.86 -9.95
CA ASP A 373 -0.25 35.81 -11.01
C ASP A 373 1.06 36.50 -11.46
N GLY A 374 0.99 37.29 -12.51
CA GLY A 374 2.14 38.00 -13.09
C GLY A 374 2.68 39.06 -12.15
N LYS A 375 1.84 39.64 -11.29
CA LYS A 375 2.25 40.63 -10.29
C LYS A 375 3.11 40.01 -9.20
N VAL A 376 2.71 38.85 -8.69
CA VAL A 376 3.46 38.02 -7.74
C VAL A 376 4.75 37.52 -8.38
N CYS A 377 4.72 37.08 -9.65
CA CYS A 377 5.93 36.70 -10.39
C CYS A 377 6.90 37.89 -10.52
N ASN A 378 6.40 39.09 -10.82
CA ASN A 378 7.21 40.29 -10.91
C ASN A 378 7.82 40.68 -9.56
N ALA A 379 7.05 40.57 -8.48
CA ALA A 379 7.55 40.80 -7.12
C ALA A 379 8.67 39.81 -6.76
N ALA A 380 8.43 38.50 -6.98
CA ALA A 380 9.36 37.42 -6.66
C ALA A 380 10.65 37.44 -7.50
N THR A 381 10.59 37.96 -8.73
CA THR A 381 11.76 38.08 -9.63
C THR A 381 12.42 39.46 -9.59
N HIS A 382 11.93 40.36 -8.74
CA HIS A 382 12.35 41.77 -8.70
C HIS A 382 12.24 42.49 -10.05
N THR A 383 11.28 42.06 -10.89
CA THR A 383 11.00 42.66 -12.19
C THR A 383 10.17 43.92 -11.99
N LYS A 384 10.81 45.09 -12.07
CA LYS A 384 10.17 46.39 -11.77
C LYS A 384 9.03 46.80 -12.70
N SER A 385 8.97 46.25 -13.90
CA SER A 385 8.03 46.66 -14.95
C SER A 385 7.20 45.49 -15.40
N THR A 386 5.87 45.63 -15.35
CA THR A 386 4.91 44.64 -15.86
C THR A 386 5.04 44.41 -17.38
N MET A 387 5.65 45.35 -18.12
CA MET A 387 5.96 45.21 -19.55
C MET A 387 7.29 44.48 -19.85
N ARG A 388 7.94 43.91 -18.83
CA ARG A 388 9.11 43.05 -18.98
C ARG A 388 8.74 41.63 -18.63
N CYS A 389 9.19 40.68 -19.44
CA CYS A 389 8.99 39.27 -19.14
C CYS A 389 9.84 38.87 -17.93
N TYR A 390 9.21 38.35 -16.88
CA TYR A 390 9.91 37.87 -15.69
C TYR A 390 10.77 36.62 -15.98
N LEU A 391 10.52 35.88 -17.07
CA LEU A 391 11.33 34.70 -17.42
C LEU A 391 12.68 35.07 -18.05
N CYS A 392 12.75 36.08 -18.92
CA CYS A 392 13.97 36.39 -19.70
C CYS A 392 14.41 37.85 -19.64
N GLY A 393 13.65 38.72 -18.96
CA GLY A 393 13.91 40.15 -18.84
C GLY A 393 13.76 40.94 -20.15
N ALA A 394 13.23 40.33 -21.21
CA ALA A 394 12.97 41.02 -22.46
C ALA A 394 11.82 42.02 -22.32
N THR A 395 11.96 43.17 -22.99
CA THR A 395 10.89 44.17 -23.11
C THR A 395 9.95 43.83 -24.27
N SER A 396 8.74 44.39 -24.28
CA SER A 396 7.79 44.26 -25.41
C SER A 396 8.42 44.53 -26.78
N SER A 397 9.28 45.54 -26.89
CA SER A 397 9.98 45.86 -28.15
C SER A 397 10.94 44.77 -28.63
N GLN A 398 11.52 44.01 -27.71
CA GLN A 398 12.48 42.94 -28.00
C GLN A 398 11.79 41.62 -28.37
N PHE A 399 10.54 41.42 -27.94
CA PHE A 399 9.78 40.19 -28.24
C PHE A 399 9.41 40.05 -29.72
N ASN A 400 9.34 41.16 -30.46
CA ASN A 400 9.03 41.15 -31.89
C ASN A 400 10.24 40.79 -32.76
N ASP A 401 11.42 40.63 -32.17
CA ASP A 401 12.66 40.34 -32.87
C ASP A 401 13.16 38.93 -32.52
N LEU A 402 12.82 37.95 -33.37
CA LEU A 402 13.16 36.54 -33.18
C LEU A 402 14.67 36.28 -33.18
N GLU A 403 15.47 37.16 -33.79
CA GLU A 403 16.93 37.05 -33.79
C GLU A 403 17.56 37.49 -32.45
N LYS A 404 16.83 38.27 -31.65
CA LYS A 404 17.28 38.79 -30.34
C LYS A 404 16.69 38.06 -29.14
N MET A 405 16.26 36.80 -29.33
CA MET A 405 15.73 35.98 -28.24
C MET A 405 16.72 35.86 -27.08
N LYS A 406 16.28 36.25 -25.88
CA LYS A 406 17.03 36.09 -24.64
C LYS A 406 16.75 34.72 -24.03
N PRO A 407 17.78 34.02 -23.50
CA PRO A 407 17.55 32.79 -22.75
C PRO A 407 16.73 33.07 -21.47
N CYS A 408 15.86 32.13 -21.12
CA CYS A 408 15.12 32.19 -19.87
C CYS A 408 16.02 31.90 -18.67
N ILE A 409 15.75 32.59 -17.58
CA ILE A 409 16.33 32.37 -16.25
C ILE A 409 15.71 31.07 -15.71
N LYS A 410 16.56 30.10 -15.36
CA LYS A 410 16.12 28.74 -15.03
C LYS A 410 15.32 28.70 -13.74
N GLU A 411 15.71 29.50 -12.76
CA GLU A 411 15.06 29.64 -11.47
C GLU A 411 13.60 30.09 -11.66
N ASN A 412 13.37 31.02 -12.61
CA ASN A 412 12.04 31.56 -12.88
C ASN A 412 11.11 30.58 -13.58
N MET A 413 11.62 29.43 -14.07
CA MET A 413 10.76 28.37 -14.59
C MET A 413 9.96 27.66 -13.49
N GLU A 414 10.31 27.85 -12.21
CA GLU A 414 9.58 27.26 -11.09
C GLU A 414 8.13 27.77 -10.96
N PHE A 415 7.87 29.00 -11.45
CA PHE A 415 6.55 29.63 -11.44
C PHE A 415 5.56 28.99 -12.43
N GLY A 416 6.06 28.20 -13.38
CA GLY A 416 5.24 27.60 -14.42
C GLY A 416 4.62 28.64 -15.34
N LEU A 417 3.44 28.32 -15.89
CA LEU A 417 2.70 29.19 -16.80
C LEU A 417 1.33 29.50 -16.19
N SER A 418 1.08 30.78 -15.90
CA SER A 418 -0.23 31.26 -15.42
C SER A 418 -1.22 31.30 -16.59
N LEU A 419 -2.00 30.24 -16.76
CA LEU A 419 -2.97 30.14 -17.86
C LEU A 419 -4.11 31.17 -17.73
N LEU A 420 -4.43 31.62 -16.52
CA LEU A 420 -5.52 32.57 -16.28
C LEU A 420 -5.23 33.96 -16.88
N GLU A 421 -3.97 34.37 -16.95
CA GLU A 421 -3.58 35.71 -17.41
C GLU A 421 -3.17 35.74 -18.89
N ILE A 422 -3.07 34.57 -19.52
CA ILE A 422 -2.71 34.44 -20.94
C ILE A 422 -3.95 34.50 -21.83
N PHE A 423 -5.10 34.01 -21.34
CA PHE A 423 -6.39 34.03 -22.01
C PHE A 423 -7.27 35.12 -21.42
#